data_AF-A0A117E1E1-F1
#
_entry.id   AF-A0A117E1E1-F1
#
_cell.length_a   1.000
_cell.length_b   1.000
_cell.length_c   1.000
_cell.angle_alpha   90.00
_cell.angle_beta   90.00
_cell.angle_gamma   90.00
#
_symmetry.space_group_name_H-M   'P 1'
#
loop_
_entity.id
_entity.type
_entity.pdbx_description
1 polymer ?
#
loop_
_entity_poly.entity_id
_entity_poly.type
_entity_poly.pdbx_seq_one_letter_code
_entity_poly.pdbx_strand_id
1 'polypeptide(L)'
;MSVQPASSSASPSIWGEIYQVPGRISRDILLRARELCLNGDIQQFRDLFDSAQSSSENFHIDDFGLDINEPMCETQPPVLGIAIKNEEMVSWLLDHGAEPNKRTFIDVTPLSWAVERAPISTIRLMLDYCQNIQPGQLLHHAVQRDADTIEVLEMLLQKGAPLNTPVHEDLPTFSVLCFMSLGTPLHRASELGRVDVVRYLLSKGADQDVRDSSGLTAMELAARLNQQAVVEVLQRHESGGSPVYHP
;
A
#
# COMPACT_ATOMS: atom_id res chain seq x y z
N MET A 1 17.16 -30.40 -51.42
CA MET A 1 17.40 -29.77 -50.10
C MET A 1 16.31 -28.74 -49.91
N SER A 2 15.21 -29.14 -49.28
CA SER A 2 14.02 -28.29 -49.12
C SER A 2 13.99 -27.77 -47.69
N VAL A 3 14.08 -26.45 -47.55
CA VAL A 3 14.03 -25.72 -46.28
C VAL A 3 12.56 -25.71 -45.81
N GLN A 4 12.29 -26.28 -44.62
CA GLN A 4 11.01 -26.09 -43.94
C GLN A 4 11.06 -24.83 -43.06
N PRO A 5 9.96 -24.07 -42.92
CA PRO A 5 9.93 -22.85 -42.13
C PRO A 5 9.90 -23.17 -40.63
N ALA A 6 10.64 -22.39 -39.85
CA ALA A 6 10.63 -22.44 -38.40
C ALA A 6 9.21 -22.19 -37.86
N SER A 7 8.62 -23.19 -37.20
CA SER A 7 7.41 -23.00 -36.42
C SER A 7 7.73 -22.11 -35.21
N SER A 8 7.10 -20.94 -35.17
CA SER A 8 7.16 -20.04 -34.02
C SER A 8 6.59 -20.75 -32.79
N SER A 9 7.46 -21.17 -31.88
CA SER A 9 7.04 -21.52 -30.52
C SER A 9 6.58 -20.24 -29.83
N ALA A 10 5.26 -20.05 -29.77
CA ALA A 10 4.68 -19.10 -28.83
C ALA A 10 5.14 -19.54 -27.43
N SER A 11 5.84 -18.64 -26.73
CA SER A 11 6.25 -18.85 -25.35
C SER A 11 5.02 -19.24 -24.52
N PRO A 12 5.09 -20.30 -23.69
CA PRO A 12 4.01 -20.62 -22.77
C PRO A 12 3.74 -19.40 -21.90
N SER A 13 2.48 -19.00 -21.83
CA SER A 13 2.05 -17.96 -20.91
C SER A 13 2.49 -18.34 -19.48
N ILE A 14 3.29 -17.48 -18.85
CA ILE A 14 3.93 -17.64 -17.53
C ILE A 14 2.91 -17.96 -16.39
N TRP A 15 1.62 -17.85 -16.68
CA TRP A 15 0.49 -18.18 -15.80
C TRP A 15 0.30 -19.69 -15.50
N GLY A 16 0.99 -20.59 -16.21
CA GLY A 16 0.76 -22.04 -16.11
C GLY A 16 1.49 -22.76 -14.97
N GLU A 17 2.63 -22.23 -14.49
CA GLU A 17 3.60 -23.07 -13.74
C GLU A 17 3.91 -22.63 -12.30
N ILE A 18 3.31 -21.56 -11.76
CA ILE A 18 3.66 -21.04 -10.40
C ILE A 18 2.45 -20.95 -9.44
N TYR A 19 1.46 -21.84 -9.56
CA TYR A 19 0.44 -21.96 -8.51
C TYR A 19 0.14 -23.44 -8.25
N GLN A 20 0.78 -24.01 -7.23
CA GLN A 20 0.22 -25.21 -6.61
C GLN A 20 -0.93 -24.73 -5.72
N VAL A 21 -2.12 -24.67 -6.30
CA VAL A 21 -3.36 -24.56 -5.51
C VAL A 21 -3.32 -25.68 -4.46
N PRO A 22 -3.54 -25.40 -3.17
CA PRO A 22 -3.69 -26.46 -2.18
C PRO A 22 -4.71 -27.46 -2.73
N GLY A 23 -4.28 -28.71 -2.97
CA GLY A 23 -4.99 -29.67 -3.84
C GLY A 23 -6.37 -30.15 -3.32
N ARG A 24 -6.95 -29.48 -2.32
CA ARG A 24 -8.23 -29.81 -1.68
C ARG A 24 -9.41 -28.98 -2.20
N ILE A 25 -9.20 -27.86 -2.89
CA ILE A 25 -10.30 -26.98 -3.35
C ILE A 25 -10.14 -26.54 -4.80
N SER A 26 -11.27 -26.39 -5.51
CA SER A 26 -11.31 -25.98 -6.91
C SER A 26 -10.92 -24.52 -7.10
N ARG A 27 -10.09 -24.26 -8.12
CA ARG A 27 -9.73 -22.92 -8.61
C ARG A 27 -10.95 -22.02 -8.86
N ASP A 28 -12.08 -22.59 -9.25
CA ASP A 28 -13.31 -21.83 -9.55
C ASP A 28 -13.89 -21.15 -8.30
N ILE A 29 -13.80 -21.82 -7.15
CA ILE A 29 -14.29 -21.32 -5.87
C ILE A 29 -13.47 -20.10 -5.42
N LEU A 30 -12.14 -20.16 -5.60
CA LEU A 30 -11.22 -19.05 -5.32
C LEU A 30 -11.51 -17.82 -6.20
N LEU A 31 -11.71 -18.06 -7.51
CA LEU A 31 -12.05 -16.99 -8.44
C LEU A 31 -13.40 -16.36 -8.11
N ARG A 32 -14.38 -17.17 -7.66
CA ARG A 32 -15.69 -16.66 -7.24
C ARG A 32 -15.59 -15.83 -5.98
N ALA A 33 -14.88 -16.29 -4.94
CA ALA A 33 -14.66 -15.53 -3.71
C ALA A 33 -14.01 -14.16 -3.98
N ARG A 34 -13.00 -14.13 -4.87
CA ARG A 34 -12.36 -12.90 -5.34
C ARG A 34 -13.35 -11.95 -6.02
N GLU A 35 -14.16 -12.47 -6.94
CA GLU A 35 -15.17 -11.69 -7.66
C GLU A 35 -16.18 -11.07 -6.70
N LEU A 36 -16.63 -11.82 -5.70
CA LEU A 36 -17.56 -11.34 -4.67
C LEU A 36 -16.94 -10.22 -3.83
N CYS A 37 -15.65 -10.32 -3.48
CA CYS A 37 -14.92 -9.23 -2.82
C CYS A 37 -14.84 -7.97 -3.69
N LEU A 38 -14.55 -8.11 -4.99
CA LEU A 38 -14.49 -6.98 -5.94
C LEU A 38 -15.85 -6.30 -6.11
N ASN A 39 -16.92 -7.09 -6.13
CA ASN A 39 -18.28 -6.61 -6.26
C ASN A 39 -18.85 -6.12 -4.92
N GLY A 40 -18.16 -6.39 -3.81
CA GLY A 40 -18.61 -6.06 -2.46
C GLY A 40 -19.83 -6.87 -1.99
N ASP A 41 -20.09 -8.03 -2.58
CA ASP A 41 -21.24 -8.88 -2.24
C ASP A 41 -20.90 -9.79 -1.05
N ILE A 42 -20.99 -9.22 0.15
CA ILE A 42 -20.69 -9.91 1.41
C ILE A 42 -21.65 -11.07 1.69
N GLN A 43 -22.90 -11.00 1.25
CA GLN A 43 -23.88 -12.05 1.53
C GLN A 43 -23.54 -13.30 0.72
N GLN A 44 -23.35 -13.17 -0.59
CA GLN A 44 -22.91 -14.31 -1.40
C GLN A 44 -21.53 -14.82 -0.98
N PHE A 45 -20.66 -13.94 -0.49
CA PHE A 45 -19.35 -14.35 0.02
C PHE A 45 -19.48 -15.21 1.30
N ARG A 46 -20.35 -14.81 2.22
CA ARG A 46 -20.68 -15.59 3.43
C ARG A 46 -21.36 -16.91 3.08
N ASP A 47 -22.35 -16.90 2.17
CA ASP A 47 -23.02 -18.12 1.72
C ASP A 47 -22.02 -19.11 1.10
N LEU A 48 -21.10 -18.60 0.28
CA LEU A 48 -20.01 -19.39 -0.30
C LEU A 48 -19.12 -19.99 0.81
N PHE A 49 -18.79 -19.21 1.83
CA PHE A 49 -17.99 -19.66 2.96
C PHE A 49 -18.72 -20.69 3.84
N ASP A 50 -19.96 -20.43 4.24
CA ASP A 50 -20.78 -21.28 5.11
C ASP A 50 -21.08 -22.63 4.44
N SER A 51 -21.33 -22.61 3.11
CA SER A 51 -21.50 -23.85 2.35
C SER A 51 -20.25 -24.75 2.42
N ALA A 52 -19.06 -24.16 2.41
CA ALA A 52 -17.80 -24.87 2.54
C ALA A 52 -17.50 -25.32 3.99
N GLN A 53 -17.93 -24.55 5.00
CA GLN A 53 -17.83 -24.93 6.41
C GLN A 53 -18.71 -26.13 6.78
N SER A 54 -19.81 -26.35 6.05
CA SER A 54 -20.77 -27.43 6.30
C SER A 54 -20.25 -28.83 5.92
N SER A 55 -19.11 -28.95 5.25
CA SER A 55 -18.39 -30.23 5.19
C SER A 55 -17.89 -30.62 6.59
N SER A 56 -17.83 -31.91 6.91
CA SER A 56 -17.79 -32.42 8.29
C SER A 56 -16.42 -32.41 9.00
N GLU A 57 -15.52 -31.46 8.73
CA GLU A 57 -14.13 -31.46 9.21
C GLU A 57 -13.68 -30.07 9.67
N ASN A 58 -14.02 -29.64 10.89
CA ASN A 58 -13.39 -28.54 11.65
C ASN A 58 -12.66 -27.46 10.80
N PHE A 59 -13.41 -26.77 9.93
CA PHE A 59 -12.88 -26.03 8.78
C PHE A 59 -12.33 -24.64 9.17
N HIS A 60 -11.10 -24.32 8.76
CA HIS A 60 -10.49 -23.00 8.87
C HIS A 60 -10.63 -22.21 7.55
N ILE A 61 -10.58 -20.88 7.58
CA ILE A 61 -10.61 -20.07 6.36
C ILE A 61 -9.43 -20.37 5.41
N ASP A 62 -8.29 -20.76 5.98
CA ASP A 62 -7.11 -21.23 5.22
C ASP A 62 -7.38 -22.55 4.50
N ASP A 63 -8.32 -23.38 4.99
CA ASP A 63 -8.75 -24.60 4.30
C ASP A 63 -9.49 -24.28 3.02
N PHE A 64 -10.02 -23.06 2.85
CA PHE A 64 -10.63 -22.56 1.61
C PHE A 64 -9.59 -22.37 0.48
N GLY A 65 -8.29 -22.59 0.75
CA GLY A 65 -7.20 -22.29 -0.20
C GLY A 65 -7.02 -20.78 -0.43
N LEU A 66 -7.75 -19.96 0.33
CA LEU A 66 -7.48 -18.55 0.54
C LEU A 66 -6.55 -18.49 1.74
N ASP A 67 -5.24 -18.52 1.54
CA ASP A 67 -4.42 -17.81 2.51
C ASP A 67 -4.86 -16.35 2.41
N ILE A 68 -5.67 -15.92 3.38
CA ILE A 68 -6.28 -14.58 3.43
C ILE A 68 -5.22 -13.47 3.39
N ASN A 69 -3.97 -13.84 3.67
CA ASN A 69 -2.79 -13.00 3.70
C ASN A 69 -1.82 -13.23 2.53
N GLU A 70 -2.14 -14.12 1.59
CA GLU A 70 -1.34 -14.28 0.39
C GLU A 70 -1.61 -13.12 -0.59
N PRO A 71 -0.56 -12.44 -1.08
CA PRO A 71 -0.71 -11.43 -2.12
C PRO A 71 -1.38 -12.01 -3.37
N MET A 72 -2.31 -11.26 -3.96
CA MET A 72 -3.00 -11.72 -5.17
C MET A 72 -2.07 -11.77 -6.39
N CYS A 73 -1.03 -10.93 -6.39
CA CYS A 73 0.16 -11.04 -7.21
C CYS A 73 1.28 -10.20 -6.56
N GLU A 74 2.47 -10.14 -7.18
CA GLU A 74 3.61 -9.36 -6.65
C GLU A 74 3.25 -7.90 -6.31
N THR A 75 2.29 -7.32 -7.02
CA THR A 75 1.90 -5.91 -6.90
C THR A 75 0.54 -5.67 -6.24
N GLN A 76 -0.28 -6.71 -6.09
CA GLN A 76 -1.61 -6.61 -5.50
C GLN A 76 -1.59 -7.18 -4.09
N PRO A 77 -2.05 -6.41 -3.09
CA PRO A 77 -2.14 -6.90 -1.72
C PRO A 77 -3.13 -8.07 -1.62
N PRO A 78 -3.14 -8.77 -0.47
CA PRO A 78 -4.13 -9.80 -0.17
C PRO A 78 -5.58 -9.32 -0.32
N VAL A 79 -6.53 -10.25 -0.27
CA VAL A 79 -7.97 -10.01 -0.50
C VAL A 79 -8.54 -8.85 0.33
N LEU A 80 -8.00 -8.59 1.52
CA LEU A 80 -8.35 -7.44 2.35
C LEU A 80 -8.17 -6.10 1.62
N GLY A 81 -7.13 -5.95 0.80
CA GLY A 81 -6.82 -4.72 0.08
C GLY A 81 -7.80 -4.41 -1.06
N ILE A 82 -8.45 -5.42 -1.64
CA ILE A 82 -9.49 -5.22 -2.66
C ILE A 82 -10.86 -4.93 -2.04
N ALA A 83 -11.10 -5.42 -0.83
CA ALA A 83 -12.36 -5.27 -0.10
C ALA A 83 -12.55 -3.88 0.54
N ILE A 84 -11.52 -3.01 0.54
CA ILE A 84 -11.47 -1.73 1.29
C ILE A 84 -12.63 -0.76 1.06
N LYS A 85 -13.43 -0.95 0.00
CA LYS A 85 -14.63 -0.14 -0.28
C LYS A 85 -15.87 -0.58 0.49
N ASN A 86 -15.91 -1.83 0.96
CA ASN A 86 -17.01 -2.38 1.73
C ASN A 86 -16.53 -2.63 3.17
N GLU A 87 -16.93 -1.73 4.08
CA GLU A 87 -16.55 -1.80 5.49
C GLU A 87 -17.00 -3.10 6.19
N GLU A 88 -18.18 -3.64 5.83
CA GLU A 88 -18.68 -4.90 6.40
C GLU A 88 -17.83 -6.10 5.95
N MET A 89 -17.43 -6.12 4.67
CA MET A 89 -16.50 -7.12 4.14
C MET A 89 -15.13 -7.01 4.80
N VAL A 90 -14.61 -5.79 4.97
CA VAL A 90 -13.34 -5.56 5.66
C VAL A 90 -13.39 -6.06 7.09
N SER A 91 -14.44 -5.71 7.85
CA SER A 91 -14.63 -6.20 9.23
C SER A 91 -14.62 -7.71 9.27
N TRP A 92 -15.38 -8.36 8.39
CA TRP A 92 -15.46 -9.81 8.35
C TRP A 92 -14.10 -10.44 8.05
N LEU A 93 -13.36 -9.93 7.05
CA LEU A 93 -12.03 -10.45 6.70
C LEU A 93 -11.03 -10.30 7.86
N LEU A 94 -11.05 -9.14 8.55
CA LEU A 94 -10.21 -8.88 9.71
C LEU A 94 -10.53 -9.84 10.87
N ASP A 95 -11.82 -10.07 11.15
CA ASP A 95 -12.28 -11.02 12.18
C ASP A 95 -11.85 -12.47 11.89
N HIS A 96 -11.58 -12.79 10.62
CA HIS A 96 -11.13 -14.10 10.16
C HIS A 96 -9.61 -14.14 9.88
N GLY A 97 -8.83 -13.22 10.45
CA GLY A 97 -7.36 -13.31 10.44
C GLY A 97 -6.67 -12.61 9.26
N ALA A 98 -7.37 -11.77 8.51
CA ALA A 98 -6.73 -10.91 7.53
C ALA A 98 -5.80 -9.89 8.22
N GLU A 99 -4.57 -9.80 7.73
CA GLU A 99 -3.52 -8.93 8.24
C GLU A 99 -3.51 -7.60 7.45
N PRO A 100 -3.87 -6.46 8.07
CA PRO A 100 -3.91 -5.17 7.36
C PRO A 100 -2.53 -4.71 6.86
N ASN A 101 -1.44 -5.16 7.47
CA ASN A 101 -0.07 -4.77 7.13
C ASN A 101 0.81 -5.88 6.54
N LYS A 102 0.18 -6.91 5.97
CA LYS A 102 0.90 -7.91 5.19
C LYS A 102 1.54 -7.29 3.96
N ARG A 103 2.86 -7.40 3.84
CA ARG A 103 3.66 -6.85 2.74
C ARG A 103 3.55 -7.72 1.48
N THR A 104 3.32 -7.08 0.34
CA THR A 104 3.62 -7.66 -0.97
C THR A 104 5.12 -7.59 -1.25
N PHE A 105 5.54 -8.12 -2.40
CA PHE A 105 6.93 -8.06 -2.87
C PHE A 105 7.44 -6.61 -3.02
N ILE A 106 6.55 -5.66 -3.28
CA ILE A 106 6.88 -4.23 -3.41
C ILE A 106 6.57 -3.40 -2.16
N ASP A 107 6.44 -4.04 -0.99
CA ASP A 107 6.12 -3.39 0.30
C ASP A 107 4.81 -2.58 0.26
N VAL A 108 3.87 -2.97 -0.60
CA VAL A 108 2.48 -2.49 -0.55
C VAL A 108 1.71 -3.39 0.43
N THR A 109 0.74 -2.83 1.17
CA THR A 109 -0.10 -3.58 2.11
C THR A 109 -1.58 -3.30 1.85
N PRO A 110 -2.51 -4.17 2.34
CA PRO A 110 -3.93 -3.84 2.34
C PRO A 110 -4.23 -2.47 2.94
N LEU A 111 -3.57 -2.13 4.04
CA LEU A 111 -3.72 -0.84 4.70
C LEU A 111 -3.13 0.31 3.88
N SER A 112 -2.05 0.11 3.12
CA SER A 112 -1.51 1.19 2.27
C SER A 112 -2.48 1.55 1.14
N TRP A 113 -3.15 0.56 0.55
CA TRP A 113 -4.25 0.78 -0.39
C TRP A 113 -5.46 1.46 0.26
N ALA A 114 -5.84 1.03 1.46
CA ALA A 114 -6.94 1.64 2.21
C ALA A 114 -6.63 3.11 2.53
N VAL A 115 -5.42 3.39 3.00
CA VAL A 115 -4.94 4.74 3.32
C VAL A 115 -4.99 5.64 2.10
N GLU A 116 -4.73 5.15 0.89
CA GLU A 116 -4.80 6.00 -0.30
C GLU A 116 -6.23 6.23 -0.81
N ARG A 117 -7.14 5.24 -0.67
CA ARG A 117 -8.39 5.21 -1.47
C ARG A 117 -9.67 4.96 -0.69
N ALA A 118 -9.58 4.42 0.53
CA ALA A 118 -10.75 4.04 1.32
C ALA A 118 -11.33 5.22 2.11
N PRO A 119 -12.61 5.13 2.52
CA PRO A 119 -13.20 6.03 3.52
C PRO A 119 -12.46 5.99 4.85
N ILE A 120 -12.52 7.08 5.62
CA ILE A 120 -11.83 7.18 6.92
C ILE A 120 -12.33 6.11 7.90
N SER A 121 -13.62 5.73 7.86
CA SER A 121 -14.16 4.67 8.73
C SER A 121 -13.46 3.34 8.51
N THR A 122 -13.27 2.92 7.25
CA THR A 122 -12.50 1.72 6.90
C THR A 122 -11.05 1.82 7.38
N ILE A 123 -10.40 2.99 7.22
CA ILE A 123 -9.02 3.18 7.67
C ILE A 123 -8.93 3.04 9.20
N ARG A 124 -9.87 3.64 9.95
CA ARG A 124 -9.94 3.49 11.42
C ARG A 124 -10.09 2.02 11.81
N LEU A 125 -11.05 1.31 11.21
CA LEU A 125 -11.27 -0.10 11.44
C LEU A 125 -9.98 -0.92 11.22
N MET A 126 -9.31 -0.74 10.08
CA MET A 126 -8.09 -1.48 9.80
C MET A 126 -6.92 -1.11 10.73
N LEU A 127 -6.85 0.14 11.20
CA LEU A 127 -5.84 0.58 12.18
C LEU A 127 -6.07 0.01 13.58
N ASP A 128 -7.29 -0.40 13.91
CA ASP A 128 -7.60 -1.06 15.18
C ASP A 128 -7.08 -2.51 15.20
N TYR A 129 -7.06 -3.18 14.05
CA TYR A 129 -6.48 -4.52 13.87
C TYR A 129 -4.97 -4.48 13.54
N CYS A 130 -4.40 -3.29 13.33
CA CYS A 130 -3.01 -3.12 12.97
C CYS A 130 -2.07 -3.19 14.19
N GLN A 131 -1.32 -4.30 14.32
CA GLN A 131 -0.31 -4.47 15.38
C GLN A 131 1.02 -3.76 15.07
N ASN A 132 1.42 -3.66 13.80
CA ASN A 132 2.67 -3.04 13.37
C ASN A 132 2.43 -2.08 12.21
N ILE A 133 2.64 -0.78 12.43
CA ILE A 133 2.35 0.30 11.46
C ILE A 133 3.53 0.60 10.50
N GLN A 134 4.68 -0.03 10.69
CA GLN A 134 5.90 0.27 9.92
C GLN A 134 5.85 -0.17 8.44
N PRO A 135 5.26 -1.32 8.08
CA PRO A 135 5.09 -1.75 6.68
C PRO A 135 4.23 -0.81 5.84
N GLY A 136 4.38 -0.87 4.51
CA GLY A 136 3.38 -0.30 3.61
C GLY A 136 3.57 1.16 3.24
N GLN A 137 4.64 1.83 3.72
CA GLN A 137 4.93 3.24 3.39
C GLN A 137 3.69 4.15 3.56
N LEU A 138 2.95 3.93 4.65
CA LEU A 138 1.58 4.42 4.81
C LEU A 138 1.49 5.95 4.69
N LEU A 139 2.48 6.68 5.22
CA LEU A 139 2.51 8.14 5.10
C LEU A 139 2.68 8.59 3.65
N HIS A 140 3.47 7.90 2.83
CA HIS A 140 3.61 8.23 1.41
C HIS A 140 2.31 8.01 0.63
N HIS A 141 1.58 6.94 0.93
CA HIS A 141 0.25 6.69 0.35
C HIS A 141 -0.80 7.72 0.84
N ALA A 142 -0.75 8.11 2.12
CA ALA A 142 -1.66 9.12 2.67
C ALA A 142 -1.51 10.47 1.95
N VAL A 143 -0.28 10.86 1.61
CA VAL A 143 0.04 12.09 0.87
C VAL A 143 -0.56 12.09 -0.55
N GLN A 144 -0.93 10.94 -1.11
CA GLN A 144 -1.56 10.86 -2.44
C GLN A 144 -3.09 11.02 -2.40
N ARG A 145 -3.71 11.01 -1.21
CA ARG A 145 -5.17 11.15 -1.09
C ARG A 145 -5.65 12.52 -1.57
N ASP A 146 -6.79 12.54 -2.25
CA ASP A 146 -7.47 13.79 -2.67
C ASP A 146 -8.17 14.51 -1.51
N ALA A 147 -8.63 13.77 -0.50
CA ALA A 147 -9.39 14.30 0.64
C ALA A 147 -8.92 13.69 1.97
N ASP A 148 -9.16 14.44 3.05
CA ASP A 148 -8.90 14.04 4.45
C ASP A 148 -7.45 13.68 4.75
N THR A 149 -6.51 14.12 3.91
CA THR A 149 -5.08 13.77 4.01
C THR A 149 -4.51 14.08 5.38
N ILE A 150 -4.79 15.27 5.92
CA ILE A 150 -4.25 15.69 7.22
C ILE A 150 -4.80 14.82 8.35
N GLU A 151 -6.10 14.46 8.31
CA GLU A 151 -6.70 13.58 9.31
C GLU A 151 -6.09 12.17 9.25
N VAL A 152 -5.91 11.61 8.05
CA VAL A 152 -5.29 10.30 7.87
C VAL A 152 -3.81 10.32 8.30
N LEU A 153 -3.05 11.36 7.96
CA LEU A 153 -1.67 11.51 8.42
C LEU A 153 -1.59 11.60 9.95
N GLU A 154 -2.49 12.34 10.59
CA GLU A 154 -2.56 12.45 12.05
C GLU A 154 -2.81 11.07 12.67
N MET A 155 -3.78 10.32 12.16
CA MET A 155 -4.08 8.96 12.64
C MET A 155 -2.87 8.03 12.55
N LEU A 156 -2.15 8.06 11.42
CA LEU A 156 -0.97 7.23 11.18
C LEU A 156 0.19 7.61 12.11
N LEU A 157 0.45 8.91 12.27
CA LEU A 157 1.50 9.40 13.17
C LEU A 157 1.20 9.08 14.64
N GLN A 158 -0.07 9.19 15.06
CA GLN A 158 -0.50 8.77 16.41
C GLN A 158 -0.28 7.28 16.67
N LYS A 159 -0.39 6.44 15.64
CA LYS A 159 -0.07 5.00 15.70
C LYS A 159 1.43 4.71 15.61
N GLY A 160 2.28 5.74 15.42
CA GLY A 160 3.74 5.61 15.38
C GLY A 160 4.33 5.35 13.99
N ALA A 161 3.62 5.73 12.91
CA ALA A 161 4.15 5.63 11.56
C ALA A 161 5.45 6.46 11.39
N PRO A 162 6.47 5.94 10.68
CA PRO A 162 7.77 6.58 10.59
C PRO A 162 7.74 7.82 9.68
N LEU A 163 8.00 8.99 10.25
CA LEU A 163 7.93 10.27 9.53
C LEU A 163 9.09 10.52 8.56
N ASN A 164 10.31 10.09 8.93
CA ASN A 164 11.54 10.45 8.22
C ASN A 164 12.21 9.28 7.49
N THR A 165 11.58 8.11 7.49
CA THR A 165 12.13 6.93 6.79
C THR A 165 11.91 7.09 5.29
N PRO A 166 12.98 7.12 4.48
CA PRO A 166 12.84 7.08 3.03
C PRO A 166 12.30 5.72 2.58
N VAL A 167 11.66 5.68 1.41
CA VAL A 167 11.28 4.41 0.79
C VAL A 167 12.53 3.53 0.64
N HIS A 168 12.47 2.29 1.15
CA HIS A 168 13.61 1.37 1.21
C HIS A 168 14.22 1.08 -0.18
N GLU A 169 15.55 1.19 -0.29
CA GLU A 169 16.33 0.83 -1.48
C GLU A 169 16.58 -0.69 -1.59
N ASP A 170 16.41 -1.45 -0.48
CA ASP A 170 16.78 -2.87 -0.38
C ASP A 170 15.73 -3.86 -0.93
N LEU A 171 14.63 -3.37 -1.51
CA LEU A 171 13.71 -4.26 -2.23
C LEU A 171 14.33 -4.63 -3.59
N PRO A 172 14.30 -5.90 -4.03
CA PRO A 172 15.00 -6.38 -5.24
C PRO A 172 14.49 -5.81 -6.59
N THR A 173 13.90 -4.61 -6.61
CA THR A 173 13.20 -4.08 -7.79
C THR A 173 13.20 -2.56 -7.81
N PHE A 174 14.39 -1.96 -7.67
CA PHE A 174 14.67 -0.54 -7.89
C PHE A 174 14.40 -0.06 -9.35
N SER A 175 13.57 -0.75 -10.16
CA SER A 175 13.40 -0.39 -11.58
C SER A 175 12.09 -0.76 -12.26
N VAL A 176 11.12 -1.43 -11.62
CA VAL A 176 9.96 -1.94 -12.39
C VAL A 176 8.66 -1.12 -12.20
N LEU A 177 8.43 -0.38 -11.11
CA LEU A 177 7.09 0.17 -10.83
C LEU A 177 7.07 1.56 -10.16
N CYS A 178 7.91 2.50 -10.60
CA CYS A 178 7.95 3.87 -10.06
C CYS A 178 6.62 4.62 -10.27
N PHE A 179 5.71 4.53 -9.30
CA PHE A 179 4.59 5.47 -9.13
C PHE A 179 4.82 6.48 -8.01
N MET A 180 5.89 6.29 -7.21
CA MET A 180 6.20 7.06 -6.00
C MET A 180 7.66 7.52 -5.98
N SER A 181 7.90 8.72 -5.44
CA SER A 181 9.25 9.21 -5.12
C SER A 181 9.92 8.29 -4.08
N LEU A 182 11.14 7.86 -4.37
CA LEU A 182 11.98 7.04 -3.48
C LEU A 182 12.64 7.92 -2.39
N GLY A 183 11.82 8.67 -1.66
CA GLY A 183 12.23 9.60 -0.61
C GLY A 183 11.34 9.47 0.63
N THR A 184 11.32 10.49 1.48
CA THR A 184 10.41 10.55 2.65
C THR A 184 8.99 11.01 2.25
N PRO A 185 7.98 10.93 3.13
CA PRO A 185 6.67 11.54 2.89
C PRO A 185 6.75 13.03 2.54
N LEU A 186 7.76 13.74 3.07
CA LEU A 186 8.04 15.14 2.73
C LEU A 186 8.47 15.29 1.26
N HIS A 187 9.30 14.38 0.72
CA HIS A 187 9.66 14.37 -0.70
C HIS A 187 8.43 14.19 -1.59
N ARG A 188 7.53 13.25 -1.23
CA ARG A 188 6.31 13.02 -2.00
C ARG A 188 5.37 14.23 -1.96
N ALA A 189 5.22 14.87 -0.80
CA ALA A 189 4.41 16.09 -0.68
C ALA A 189 5.00 17.24 -1.50
N SER A 190 6.33 17.37 -1.51
CA SER A 190 7.06 18.34 -2.31
C SER A 190 6.92 18.11 -3.81
N GLU A 191 7.04 16.87 -4.27
CA GLU A 191 6.86 16.48 -5.67
C GLU A 191 5.45 16.85 -6.18
N LEU A 192 4.44 16.54 -5.39
CA LEU A 192 3.04 16.82 -5.70
C LEU A 192 2.64 18.30 -5.51
N GLY A 193 3.54 19.15 -4.99
CA GLY A 193 3.23 20.56 -4.75
C GLY A 193 2.22 20.81 -3.63
N ARG A 194 2.04 19.85 -2.71
CA ARG A 194 1.03 19.90 -1.66
C ARG A 194 1.47 20.73 -0.47
N VAL A 195 1.36 22.04 -0.62
CA VAL A 195 1.83 23.04 0.34
C VAL A 195 1.23 22.87 1.75
N ASP A 196 -0.05 22.53 1.84
CA ASP A 196 -0.76 22.24 3.09
C ASP A 196 -0.16 21.03 3.82
N VAL A 197 0.10 19.96 3.09
CA VAL A 197 0.71 18.73 3.61
C VAL A 197 2.17 18.95 4.00
N VAL A 198 2.94 19.70 3.20
CA VAL A 198 4.32 20.08 3.54
C VAL A 198 4.37 20.82 4.88
N ARG A 199 3.54 21.86 5.06
CA ARG A 199 3.47 22.59 6.35
C ARG A 199 3.12 21.66 7.51
N TYR A 200 2.17 20.75 7.30
CA TYR A 200 1.76 19.82 8.33
C TYR A 200 2.89 18.85 8.70
N LEU A 201 3.56 18.22 7.73
CA LEU A 201 4.67 17.31 7.99
C LEU A 201 5.83 18.04 8.72
N LEU A 202 6.17 19.26 8.31
CA LEU A 202 7.16 20.09 9.02
C LEU A 202 6.75 20.37 10.46
N SER A 203 5.47 20.71 10.70
CA SER A 203 4.94 20.93 12.06
C SER A 203 5.01 19.68 12.96
N LYS A 204 5.15 18.49 12.37
CA LYS A 204 5.34 17.21 13.06
C LYS A 204 6.81 16.79 13.18
N GLY A 205 7.75 17.63 12.75
CA GLY A 205 9.19 17.38 12.83
C GLY A 205 9.75 16.58 11.66
N ALA A 206 9.18 16.73 10.46
CA ALA A 206 9.76 16.14 9.26
C ALA A 206 11.14 16.74 9.00
N ASP A 207 12.12 15.86 8.78
CA ASP A 207 13.50 16.22 8.52
C ASP A 207 13.67 16.62 7.04
N GLN A 208 14.15 17.85 6.84
CA GLN A 208 14.35 18.44 5.52
C GLN A 208 15.69 18.03 4.89
N ASP A 209 16.62 17.52 5.69
CA ASP A 209 17.97 17.17 5.26
C ASP A 209 18.08 15.73 4.71
N VAL A 210 17.04 14.92 4.88
CA VAL A 210 16.99 13.57 4.29
C VAL A 210 17.08 13.69 2.77
N ARG A 211 17.89 12.82 2.16
CA ARG A 211 18.05 12.73 0.71
C ARG A 211 17.30 11.53 0.15
N ASP A 212 16.63 11.73 -0.98
CA ASP A 212 16.04 10.65 -1.77
C ASP A 212 17.11 9.80 -2.47
N SER A 213 16.68 8.77 -3.19
CA SER A 213 17.58 7.88 -3.95
C SER A 213 18.34 8.57 -5.10
N SER A 214 17.96 9.79 -5.47
CA SER A 214 18.69 10.64 -6.43
C SER A 214 19.68 11.57 -5.73
N GLY A 215 19.80 11.49 -4.41
CA GLY A 215 20.63 12.35 -3.60
C GLY A 215 20.05 13.75 -3.38
N LEU A 216 18.76 13.98 -3.62
CA LEU A 216 18.13 15.29 -3.48
C LEU A 216 17.37 15.43 -2.17
N THR A 217 17.39 16.63 -1.58
CA THR A 217 16.47 16.98 -0.49
C THR A 217 15.06 17.26 -1.01
N ALA A 218 14.08 17.30 -0.11
CA ALA A 218 12.70 17.64 -0.47
C ALA A 218 12.56 19.03 -1.10
N MET A 219 13.41 19.99 -0.71
CA MET A 219 13.44 21.34 -1.30
C MET A 219 14.09 21.33 -2.69
N GLU A 220 15.22 20.63 -2.85
CA GLU A 220 15.89 20.48 -4.15
C GLU A 220 14.97 19.80 -5.17
N LEU A 221 14.23 18.78 -4.75
CA LEU A 221 13.21 18.11 -5.56
C LEU A 221 12.08 19.07 -5.96
N ALA A 222 11.53 19.83 -5.01
CA ALA A 222 10.49 20.83 -5.29
C ALA A 222 10.97 21.89 -6.28
N ALA A 223 12.20 22.39 -6.13
CA ALA A 223 12.80 23.37 -7.03
C ALA A 223 12.96 22.80 -8.45
N ARG A 224 13.45 21.56 -8.57
CA ARG A 224 13.60 20.86 -9.85
C ARG A 224 12.28 20.67 -10.59
N LEU A 225 11.18 20.49 -9.84
CA LEU A 225 9.83 20.29 -10.37
C LEU A 225 9.01 21.58 -10.46
N ASN A 226 9.63 22.75 -10.27
CA ASN A 226 9.00 24.08 -10.31
C ASN A 226 7.85 24.27 -9.30
N GLN A 227 7.90 23.58 -8.14
CA GLN A 227 6.94 23.71 -7.06
C GLN A 227 7.30 24.89 -6.15
N GLN A 228 7.27 26.11 -6.70
CA GLN A 228 7.77 27.34 -6.04
C GLN A 228 7.15 27.59 -4.67
N ALA A 229 5.83 27.41 -4.53
CA ALA A 229 5.14 27.61 -3.26
C ALA A 229 5.64 26.66 -2.16
N VAL A 230 6.05 25.44 -2.51
CA VAL A 230 6.66 24.49 -1.56
C VAL A 230 8.08 24.94 -1.19
N VAL A 231 8.89 25.35 -2.16
CA VAL A 231 10.27 25.84 -1.92
C VAL A 231 10.25 26.98 -0.92
N GLU A 232 9.34 27.95 -1.09
CA GLU A 232 9.22 29.06 -0.15
C GLU A 232 8.83 28.64 1.27
N VAL A 233 8.08 27.54 1.43
CA VAL A 233 7.70 27.02 2.75
C VAL A 233 8.88 26.35 3.43
N LEU A 234 9.61 25.52 2.70
CA LEU A 234 10.79 24.81 3.21
C LEU A 234 11.89 25.81 3.62
N GLN A 235 12.18 26.81 2.78
CA GLN A 235 13.19 27.84 3.06
C GLN A 235 12.85 28.71 4.30
N ARG A 236 11.56 29.05 4.48
CA ARG A 236 11.11 29.80 5.68
C ARG A 236 11.25 28.96 6.96
N HIS A 237 11.10 27.64 6.86
CA HIS A 237 11.24 26.75 8.01
C HIS A 237 12.71 26.60 8.45
N GLU A 238 13.66 26.56 7.50
CA GLU A 238 15.10 26.56 7.79
C GLU A 238 15.56 27.84 8.50
N SER A 239 15.11 29.00 8.01
CA SER A 239 15.50 30.32 8.54
C SER A 239 14.90 30.64 9.92
N GLY A 240 13.89 29.90 10.38
CA GLY A 240 13.33 30.00 11.73
C GLY A 240 14.05 29.16 12.80
N GLY A 241 14.97 28.27 12.41
CA GLY A 241 15.63 27.30 13.29
C GLY A 241 17.02 27.66 13.82
N SER A 242 17.60 28.79 13.40
CA SER A 242 18.93 29.23 13.87
C SER A 242 18.83 30.57 14.61
N PRO A 243 19.06 30.64 15.93
CA PRO A 243 19.42 31.91 16.55
C PRO A 243 20.81 32.27 16.00
N VAL A 244 20.83 33.20 15.06
CA VAL A 244 22.07 33.75 14.52
C VAL A 244 22.77 34.52 15.63
N TYR A 245 23.66 33.85 16.37
CA TYR A 245 24.66 34.51 17.19
C TYR A 245 25.81 34.91 16.27
N HIS A 246 25.85 36.20 15.91
CA HIS A 246 27.08 36.83 15.44
C HIS A 246 27.83 37.38 16.67
N PRO A 247 29.11 37.02 16.87
CA PRO A 247 29.97 37.70 17.85
C PRO A 247 30.32 39.13 17.41
#